data_AF-A0A2S4N7Y3-F1
#
_entry.id   AF-A0A2S4N7Y3-F1
#
_cell.length_a   1.000
_cell.length_b   1.000
_cell.length_c   1.000
_cell.angle_alpha   90.00
_cell.angle_beta   90.00
_cell.angle_gamma   90.00
#
_symmetry.space_group_name_H-M   'P 1'
#
loop_
_entity.id
_entity.type
_entity.pdbx_description
1 polymer ?
#
loop_
_entity_poly.entity_id
_entity_poly.type
_entity_poly.pdbx_seq_one_letter_code
_entity_poly.pdbx_strand_id
1 'polypeptide(L)'
;MFGVNLSRIYMEIARQYKCQRFDVHSDMSYLGTSPVETLIEFRLPENTQVDQVKLGKIFDKHISNVRYFNFMVENGSIYLMLHFNKKKNKFGIDYEYSLN
;
A
#
# COMPACT_ATOMS: atom_id res chain seq x y z
N MET A 1 16.37 -1.50 4.41
CA MET A 1 15.30 -0.92 5.24
C MET A 1 14.04 -0.91 4.38
N PHE A 2 13.04 -1.72 4.74
CA PHE A 2 11.98 -2.19 3.83
C PHE A 2 10.96 -1.09 3.43
N GLY A 3 10.41 -1.19 2.21
CA GLY A 3 9.68 -0.11 1.53
C GLY A 3 8.14 -0.12 1.62
N VAL A 4 7.50 -1.25 1.90
CA VAL A 4 6.08 -1.41 2.31
C VAL A 4 5.95 -2.87 2.73
N ASN A 5 5.40 -3.17 3.90
CA ASN A 5 5.15 -4.56 4.31
C ASN A 5 3.69 -4.95 4.04
N LEU A 6 3.37 -5.23 2.77
CA LEU A 6 2.00 -5.53 2.33
C LEU A 6 1.43 -6.78 3.02
N SER A 7 2.25 -7.80 3.23
CA SER A 7 1.86 -9.03 3.93
C SER A 7 1.41 -8.77 5.37
N ARG A 8 2.11 -7.90 6.12
CA ARG A 8 1.70 -7.50 7.48
C ARG A 8 0.45 -6.63 7.48
N ILE A 9 0.36 -5.69 6.55
CA ILE A 9 -0.82 -4.84 6.37
C ILE A 9 -2.06 -5.71 6.11
N TYR A 10 -1.96 -6.63 5.15
CA TYR A 10 -3.04 -7.55 4.82
C TYR A 10 -3.44 -8.41 6.02
N MET A 11 -2.50 -8.99 6.76
CA MET A 11 -2.83 -9.80 7.94
C MET A 11 -3.59 -9.01 9.02
N GLU A 12 -3.20 -7.76 9.27
CA GLU A 12 -3.90 -6.90 10.24
C GLU A 12 -5.31 -6.56 9.75
N ILE A 13 -5.46 -6.19 8.47
CA ILE A 13 -6.76 -5.87 7.87
C ILE A 13 -7.67 -7.10 7.83
N ALA A 14 -7.15 -8.26 7.40
CA ALA A 14 -7.89 -9.53 7.39
C ALA A 14 -8.35 -9.94 8.79
N ARG A 15 -7.50 -9.78 9.80
CA ARG A 15 -7.85 -10.11 11.19
C ARG A 15 -8.95 -9.20 11.73
N GLN A 16 -8.81 -7.89 11.51
CA GLN A 16 -9.68 -6.87 12.11
C GLN A 16 -11.00 -6.69 11.36
N TYR A 17 -10.95 -6.67 10.02
CA TYR A 17 -12.08 -6.32 9.15
C TYR A 17 -12.55 -7.50 8.29
N LYS A 18 -12.03 -8.71 8.51
CA LYS A 18 -12.41 -9.93 7.78
C LYS A 18 -12.23 -9.83 6.26
N CYS A 19 -11.28 -8.98 5.82
CA CYS A 19 -10.87 -8.90 4.43
C CYS A 19 -10.31 -10.25 3.96
N GLN A 20 -10.79 -10.75 2.82
CA GLN A 20 -10.39 -12.05 2.26
C GLN A 20 -9.46 -11.93 1.06
N ARG A 21 -9.49 -10.79 0.39
CA ARG A 21 -8.71 -10.54 -0.83
C ARG A 21 -8.44 -9.06 -0.99
N PHE A 22 -7.36 -8.76 -1.70
CA PHE A 22 -7.05 -7.41 -2.15
C PHE A 22 -6.60 -7.45 -3.61
N ASP A 23 -6.78 -6.33 -4.30
CA ASP A 23 -6.25 -6.11 -5.64
C ASP A 23 -5.21 -5.01 -5.62
N VAL A 24 -4.23 -5.11 -6.52
CA VAL A 24 -3.13 -4.15 -6.63
C VAL A 24 -3.09 -3.62 -8.04
N HIS A 25 -3.14 -2.31 -8.17
CA HIS A 25 -2.96 -1.58 -9.43
C HIS A 25 -1.76 -0.66 -9.27
N SER A 26 -0.83 -0.68 -10.23
CA SER A 26 0.37 0.17 -10.17
C SER A 26 0.58 0.90 -11.47
N ASP A 27 0.74 2.21 -11.37
CA ASP A 27 1.17 3.05 -12.46
C ASP A 27 2.69 3.04 -12.50
N MET A 28 3.22 2.49 -13.58
CA MET A 28 4.66 2.35 -13.78
C MET A 28 5.27 3.64 -14.31
N SER A 29 6.56 3.83 -14.02
CA SER A 29 7.37 4.88 -14.63
C SER A 29 7.36 4.76 -16.15
N TYR A 30 7.71 5.84 -16.85
CA TYR A 30 7.79 5.85 -18.32
C TYR A 30 8.64 4.70 -18.89
N LEU A 31 9.68 4.28 -18.17
CA LEU A 31 10.56 3.17 -18.58
C LEU A 31 10.01 1.79 -18.20
N GLY A 32 8.88 1.71 -17.49
CA GLY A 32 8.27 0.47 -17.02
C GLY A 32 9.05 -0.24 -15.90
N THR A 33 10.14 0.34 -15.39
CA THR A 33 11.06 -0.34 -14.47
C THR A 33 10.71 -0.22 -12.99
N SER A 34 9.79 0.70 -12.64
CA SER A 34 9.46 1.02 -11.24
C SER A 34 8.03 1.60 -11.13
N PRO A 35 7.25 1.26 -10.09
CA PRO A 35 5.98 1.93 -9.81
C PRO A 35 6.22 3.38 -9.33
N VAL A 36 5.42 4.31 -9.87
CA VAL A 36 5.33 5.71 -9.41
C VAL A 36 4.21 5.83 -8.38
N GLU A 37 3.11 5.14 -8.63
CA GLU A 37 1.93 5.10 -7.78
C GLU A 37 1.39 3.67 -7.73
N THR A 38 0.94 3.24 -6.56
CA THR A 38 0.28 1.95 -6.37
C THR A 38 -0.99 2.15 -5.57
N LEU A 39 -2.11 1.71 -6.13
CA LEU A 39 -3.40 1.60 -5.45
C LEU A 39 -3.61 0.16 -5.01
N ILE A 40 -4.00 -0.03 -3.76
CA ILE A 40 -4.36 -1.32 -3.19
C ILE A 40 -5.80 -1.24 -2.68
N GLU A 41 -6.66 -2.09 -3.21
CA GLU A 41 -8.06 -2.20 -2.78
C GLU A 41 -8.21 -3.43 -1.88
N PHE A 42 -8.52 -3.23 -0.61
CA PHE A 42 -8.93 -4.29 0.31
C PHE A 42 -10.46 -4.36 0.37
N ARG A 43 -11.03 -5.43 -0.17
CA ARG A 43 -12.49 -5.64 -0.17
C ARG A 43 -12.94 -6.23 1.17
N LEU A 44 -13.92 -5.59 1.80
CA LEU A 44 -14.47 -5.99 3.08
C LEU A 44 -15.84 -6.65 2.89
N PRO A 45 -16.30 -7.45 3.87
CA PRO A 45 -17.69 -7.86 3.93
C PRO A 45 -18.63 -6.66 4.01
N GLU A 46 -19.87 -6.84 3.53
CA GLU A 46 -20.91 -5.81 3.61
C GLU A 46 -21.11 -5.31 5.05
N ASN A 47 -21.40 -4.01 5.18
CA ASN A 47 -21.65 -3.34 6.47
C ASN A 47 -20.47 -3.34 7.46
N THR A 48 -19.25 -3.65 7.01
CA THR A 48 -18.06 -3.58 7.87
C THR A 48 -17.81 -2.14 8.31
N GLN A 49 -17.80 -1.90 9.62
CA GLN A 49 -17.42 -0.60 10.19
C GLN A 49 -15.90 -0.49 10.32
N VAL A 50 -15.34 0.53 9.69
CA VAL A 50 -13.89 0.78 9.71
C VAL A 50 -13.56 1.95 10.62
N ASP A 51 -12.82 1.66 11.69
CA ASP A 51 -12.16 2.68 12.50
C ASP A 51 -10.94 3.22 11.73
N GLN A 52 -11.10 4.41 11.15
CA GLN A 52 -10.07 5.06 10.33
C GLN A 52 -8.83 5.46 11.16
N VAL A 53 -8.97 5.79 12.44
CA VAL A 53 -7.83 6.16 13.30
C VAL A 53 -6.96 4.94 13.55
N LYS A 54 -7.58 3.79 13.83
CA LYS A 54 -6.86 2.54 14.01
C LYS A 54 -6.23 2.05 12.71
N LEU A 55 -6.95 2.20 11.59
CA LEU A 55 -6.44 1.87 10.27
C LEU A 55 -5.20 2.69 9.91
N GLY A 56 -5.23 4.00 10.15
CA GLY A 56 -4.07 4.89 9.96
C GLY A 56 -2.84 4.41 10.73
N LYS A 57 -3.01 4.02 12.00
CA LYS A 57 -1.90 3.46 12.81
C LYS A 57 -1.32 2.16 12.26
N ILE A 58 -2.13 1.31 11.63
CA ILE A 58 -1.64 0.08 10.97
C ILE A 58 -0.75 0.46 9.78
N PHE A 59 -1.19 1.42 8.97
CA PHE A 59 -0.44 1.90 7.82
C PHE A 59 0.86 2.60 8.24
N ASP A 60 0.82 3.52 9.19
CA ASP A 60 2.01 4.21 9.74
C ASP A 60 3.07 3.22 10.26
N LYS A 61 2.62 2.10 10.85
CA LYS A 61 3.51 1.07 11.39
C LYS A 61 4.21 0.23 10.32
N HIS A 62 3.62 0.09 9.13
CA HIS A 62 4.02 -0.90 8.13
C HIS A 62 4.41 -0.30 6.76
N ILE A 63 4.25 1.00 6.58
CA ILE A 63 4.63 1.75 5.38
C ILE A 63 5.79 2.67 5.72
N SER A 64 6.88 2.57 4.97
CA SER A 64 8.08 3.41 5.13
C SER A 64 8.78 3.58 3.78
N ASN A 65 9.58 4.62 3.57
CA ASN A 65 10.29 4.86 2.29
C ASN A 65 9.39 5.13 1.06
N VAL A 66 8.12 5.45 1.27
CA VAL A 66 7.26 6.10 0.27
C VAL A 66 7.40 7.63 0.37
N ARG A 67 7.02 8.37 -0.67
CA ARG A 67 6.98 9.84 -0.62
C ARG A 67 5.86 10.31 0.31
N TYR A 68 4.68 9.72 0.14
CA TYR A 68 3.53 9.83 1.02
C TYR A 68 2.58 8.68 0.69
N PHE A 69 1.64 8.41 1.59
CA PHE A 69 0.51 7.53 1.32
C PHE A 69 -0.77 8.21 1.82
N ASN A 70 -1.90 7.85 1.20
CA ASN A 70 -3.23 8.23 1.64
C ASN A 70 -4.11 6.99 1.67
N PHE A 71 -5.20 7.03 2.43
CA PHE A 71 -6.21 5.98 2.37
C PHE A 71 -7.62 6.56 2.47
N MET A 72 -8.59 5.82 1.92
CA MET A 72 -10.00 6.13 2.02
C MET A 72 -10.81 4.86 2.23
N VAL A 73 -11.98 4.99 2.86
CA VAL A 73 -12.94 3.90 3.05
C VAL A 73 -14.20 4.26 2.28
N GLU A 74 -14.52 3.47 1.28
CA GLU A 74 -15.65 3.75 0.39
C GLU A 74 -16.23 2.44 -0.14
N ASN A 75 -17.56 2.34 -0.25
CA ASN A 75 -18.27 1.22 -0.88
C ASN A 75 -17.86 -0.18 -0.38
N GLY A 76 -17.60 -0.32 0.92
CA GLY A 76 -17.18 -1.60 1.51
C GLY A 76 -15.72 -1.98 1.21
N SER A 77 -14.91 -1.04 0.73
CA SER A 77 -13.49 -1.22 0.44
C SER A 77 -12.64 -0.23 1.22
N ILE A 78 -11.42 -0.65 1.56
CA ILE A 78 -10.34 0.25 1.97
C ILE A 78 -9.42 0.42 0.78
N TYR A 79 -9.23 1.66 0.33
CA TYR A 79 -8.29 2.00 -0.72
C TYR A 79 -7.05 2.60 -0.09
N LEU A 80 -5.89 1.98 -0.30
CA LEU A 80 -4.58 2.50 0.11
C LEU A 80 -3.81 2.93 -1.14
N MET A 81 -3.44 4.21 -1.18
CA MET A 81 -2.69 4.80 -2.27
C MET A 81 -1.27 5.12 -1.81
N LEU A 82 -0.29 4.58 -2.51
CA LEU A 82 1.13 4.72 -2.22
C LEU A 82 1.78 5.53 -3.34
N HIS A 83 2.45 6.62 -3.01
CA HIS A 83 3.26 7.35 -3.97
C HIS A 83 4.73 7.16 -3.64
N PHE A 84 5.49 6.62 -4.60
CA PHE A 84 6.90 6.35 -4.41
C PHE A 84 7.75 7.57 -4.76
N ASN A 85 8.93 7.66 -4.14
CA ASN A 85 9.90 8.69 -4.50
C ASN A 85 10.40 8.43 -5.92
N LYS A 86 10.26 9.41 -6.83
CA LYS A 86 10.96 9.39 -8.12
C LYS A 86 12.46 9.51 -7.86
N LYS A 87 13.24 8.44 -7.92
CA LYS A 87 14.70 8.58 -8.00
C LYS A 87 15.08 8.97 -9.43
N LYS A 88 15.72 10.13 -9.60
CA LYS A 88 16.61 10.41 -10.73
C LYS A 88 17.88 9.58 -10.54
N ASN A 89 18.17 8.66 -11.44
CA ASN A 89 19.48 8.01 -11.50
C ASN A 89 20.56 9.02 -11.93
N LYS A 90 21.64 9.15 -11.16
CA LYS A 90 22.91 9.73 -11.64
C LYS A 90 24.06 8.73 -11.75
N PHE A 91 23.92 7.49 -11.26
CA PHE A 91 25.05 6.55 -11.16
C PHE A 91 24.75 5.06 -11.36
N GLY A 92 23.58 4.66 -11.89
CA GLY A 92 23.38 3.28 -12.37
C GLY A 92 23.57 2.16 -11.33
N ILE A 93 23.10 2.36 -10.09
CA ILE A 93 23.06 1.31 -9.08
C ILE A 93 21.60 1.07 -8.69
N ASP A 94 21.10 -0.10 -9.07
CA ASP A 94 19.78 -0.61 -8.70
C ASP A 94 19.80 -1.01 -7.21
N TYR A 95 18.80 -0.55 -6.45
CA TYR A 95 18.56 -1.05 -5.10
C TYR A 95 17.18 -1.68 -5.02
N GLU A 96 17.21 -2.92 -4.53
CA GLU A 96 16.16 -3.93 -4.43
C GLU A 96 14.79 -3.44 -3.97
N TYR A 97 13.78 -3.73 -4.80
CA TYR A 97 12.43 -3.98 -4.33
C TYR A 97 12.45 -5.25 -3.48
N SER A 98 12.38 -5.09 -2.16
CA SER A 98 12.06 -6.23 -1.29
C SER A 98 10.54 -6.42 -1.27
N LEU A 99 10.05 -7.15 -2.27
CA LEU A 99 8.79 -7.88 -2.19
C LEU A 99 9.04 -9.10 -1.29
N ASN A 100 8.46 -9.10 -0.08
CA ASN A 100 8.30 -10.30 0.73
C ASN A 100 6.94 -10.92 0.44
#